data_AF-A0A933VSX5-F1
#
_entry.id   AF-A0A933VSX5-F1
#
_cell.length_a   1.000
_cell.length_b   1.000
_cell.length_c   1.000
_cell.angle_alpha   90.00
_cell.angle_beta   90.00
_cell.angle_gamma   90.00
#
_symmetry.space_group_name_H-M   'P 1'
#
loop_
_entity.id
_entity.type
_entity.pdbx_description
1 polymer ?
#
loop_
_entity_poly.entity_id
_entity_poly.type
_entity_poly.pdbx_seq_one_letter_code
_entity_poly.pdbx_strand_id
1 'polypeptide(L)'
;MRFKVMKVMALVLLAMSSALLLARDVSAEPTYFTANCASCHSNDTVTCNGCHSHGVWSNSSRSIKNLKAATDLAQYKPGQTVNVTLSGGYRSGWVRGLLYDNTGKEIARVTGPTGMGDDGTGSLKQQFPILLSAPAPSAPGFYTWTAAWFGSPYDRTNRNVFPHVEERVATNQFEVVTPPPVCADSDQDGYQDIACNADVTKGGGDCNDKNPAISPGVGEIAYNGIDDDCNTSTPDDDLDGDGFGIASDCDDTDASVNPAAAEVCSDGIDNDCDGFVDSADPDCAPPPPPDADHDGYPANVDC
;
A
#
# COMPACT_ATOMS: atom_id res chain seq x y z
N MET A 1 54.03 -46.29 -9.55
CA MET A 1 53.09 -46.00 -8.45
C MET A 1 51.75 -45.64 -9.05
N ARG A 2 50.69 -46.34 -8.62
CA ARG A 2 49.30 -46.21 -9.06
C ARG A 2 48.56 -45.12 -8.26
N PHE A 3 47.32 -44.82 -8.68
CA PHE A 3 46.26 -43.97 -8.10
C PHE A 3 46.09 -42.62 -8.82
N LYS A 4 45.32 -42.61 -9.92
CA LYS A 4 43.85 -42.43 -10.03
C LYS A 4 43.38 -40.98 -9.83
N VAL A 5 43.19 -40.34 -10.98
CA VAL A 5 42.16 -39.32 -11.26
C VAL A 5 40.81 -39.77 -10.69
N MET A 6 40.00 -38.80 -10.27
CA MET A 6 38.55 -38.85 -10.03
C MET A 6 38.09 -38.83 -8.56
N LYS A 7 37.61 -37.65 -8.13
CA LYS A 7 36.33 -37.48 -7.42
C LYS A 7 36.01 -35.98 -7.25
N VAL A 8 35.34 -35.42 -8.26
CA VAL A 8 34.41 -34.30 -8.06
C VAL A 8 33.13 -34.93 -7.51
N MET A 9 32.95 -34.91 -6.19
CA MET A 9 31.68 -35.25 -5.52
C MET A 9 31.76 -34.67 -4.11
N ALA A 10 31.36 -33.41 -3.97
CA ALA A 10 31.03 -32.83 -2.68
C ALA A 10 30.15 -31.59 -2.92
N LEU A 11 28.83 -31.79 -3.08
CA LEU A 11 27.77 -30.93 -2.52
C LEU A 11 26.38 -31.43 -2.96
N VAL A 12 25.93 -32.57 -2.43
CA VAL A 12 24.50 -32.89 -2.39
C VAL A 12 24.24 -33.68 -1.12
N LEU A 13 23.98 -32.99 -0.01
CA LEU A 13 23.24 -33.49 1.17
C LEU A 13 23.29 -32.42 2.27
N LEU A 14 22.37 -31.45 2.19
CA LEU A 14 21.77 -30.86 3.38
C LEU A 14 20.41 -30.21 3.04
N ALA A 15 19.55 -30.95 2.35
CA ALA A 15 18.13 -30.64 2.33
C ALA A 15 17.47 -31.47 3.43
N MET A 16 17.26 -30.87 4.59
CA MET A 16 16.21 -31.15 5.58
C MET A 16 16.57 -30.53 6.93
N SER A 17 16.38 -29.22 7.05
CA SER A 17 16.06 -28.59 8.33
C SER A 17 15.44 -27.20 8.12
N SER A 18 14.57 -27.08 7.11
CA SER A 18 13.53 -26.06 7.18
C SER A 18 12.48 -26.61 8.12
N ALA A 19 12.69 -26.44 9.42
CA ALA A 19 11.58 -26.44 10.35
C ALA A 19 10.68 -25.29 9.90
N LEU A 20 9.70 -25.61 9.07
CA LEU A 20 8.52 -24.80 8.89
C LEU A 20 8.01 -24.53 10.30
N LEU A 21 8.30 -23.34 10.81
CA LEU A 21 7.53 -22.69 11.86
C LEU A 21 6.17 -22.34 11.22
N LEU A 22 5.42 -23.37 10.82
CA LEU A 22 3.98 -23.23 10.74
C LEU A 22 3.55 -22.92 12.16
N ALA A 23 2.93 -21.75 12.34
CA ALA A 23 2.09 -21.52 13.49
C ALA A 23 1.24 -22.78 13.65
N ARG A 24 1.42 -23.49 14.77
CA ARG A 24 0.60 -24.65 15.06
C ARG A 24 -0.80 -24.12 15.31
N ASP A 25 -1.67 -24.21 14.31
CA ASP A 25 -3.10 -24.09 14.52
C ASP A 25 -3.48 -25.14 15.57
N VAL A 26 -3.96 -24.68 16.72
CA VAL A 26 -4.42 -25.60 17.76
C VAL A 26 -5.83 -26.03 17.39
N SER A 27 -5.95 -27.30 16.97
CA SER A 27 -7.24 -27.96 16.78
C SER A 27 -7.79 -28.41 18.13
N ALA A 28 -9.10 -28.25 18.35
CA ALA A 28 -9.79 -28.85 19.48
C ALA A 28 -9.80 -30.39 19.30
N GLU A 29 -9.25 -31.12 20.27
CA GLU A 29 -9.19 -32.59 20.22
C GLU A 29 -10.47 -33.23 20.81
N PRO A 30 -11.19 -34.09 20.05
CA PRO A 30 -12.44 -34.73 20.49
C PRO A 30 -12.34 -35.53 21.80
N THR A 31 -11.15 -36.02 22.11
CA THR A 31 -10.88 -36.79 23.34
C THR A 31 -11.05 -35.95 24.61
N TYR A 32 -10.85 -34.63 24.53
CA TYR A 32 -10.95 -33.71 25.66
C TYR A 32 -12.41 -33.40 26.03
N PHE A 33 -13.28 -33.25 25.02
CA PHE A 33 -14.73 -33.12 25.20
C PHE A 33 -15.29 -34.36 25.89
N THR A 34 -14.91 -35.54 25.40
CA THR A 34 -15.40 -36.83 25.91
C THR A 34 -15.10 -37.02 27.41
N ALA A 35 -13.94 -36.56 27.88
CA ALA A 35 -13.50 -36.78 29.26
C ALA A 35 -14.07 -35.80 30.30
N ASN A 36 -14.33 -34.54 29.92
CA ASN A 36 -14.63 -33.47 30.89
C ASN A 36 -15.95 -32.73 30.63
N CYS A 37 -16.49 -32.83 29.41
CA CYS A 37 -17.62 -32.01 28.97
C CYS A 37 -18.83 -32.85 28.57
N ALA A 38 -18.63 -34.11 28.16
CA ALA A 38 -19.67 -35.01 27.64
C ALA A 38 -20.79 -35.34 28.65
N SER A 39 -20.52 -35.27 29.96
CA SER A 39 -21.55 -35.47 30.99
C SER A 39 -22.54 -34.30 31.08
N CYS A 40 -22.16 -33.12 30.58
CA CYS A 40 -22.96 -31.89 30.60
C CYS A 40 -23.50 -31.50 29.21
N HIS A 41 -23.11 -32.21 28.14
CA HIS A 41 -23.48 -31.90 26.76
C HIS A 41 -23.90 -33.17 26.02
N SER A 42 -25.05 -33.13 25.37
CA SER A 42 -25.69 -34.34 24.87
C SER A 42 -25.23 -34.80 23.48
N ASN A 43 -24.55 -33.97 22.67
CA ASN A 43 -24.01 -34.33 21.34
C ASN A 43 -22.94 -33.32 20.88
N ASP A 44 -21.84 -33.80 20.29
CA ASP A 44 -20.81 -32.98 19.62
C ASP A 44 -21.26 -32.55 18.22
N THR A 45 -21.03 -31.28 17.86
CA THR A 45 -20.96 -30.86 16.44
C THR A 45 -19.50 -30.57 16.12
N VAL A 46 -18.86 -31.53 15.47
CA VAL A 46 -17.49 -31.40 14.94
C VAL A 46 -17.52 -30.41 13.79
N THR A 47 -17.03 -29.19 13.99
CA THR A 47 -16.65 -28.32 12.87
C THR A 47 -15.33 -27.62 13.17
N CYS A 48 -14.26 -28.19 12.59
CA CYS A 48 -13.00 -27.50 12.33
C CYS A 48 -13.23 -26.36 11.33
N ASN A 49 -13.69 -25.21 11.83
CA ASN A 49 -13.53 -23.88 11.23
C ASN A 49 -14.06 -22.82 12.22
N GLY A 50 -13.31 -22.59 13.30
CA GLY A 50 -13.51 -21.43 14.18
C GLY A 50 -14.77 -21.41 15.05
N CYS A 51 -15.31 -22.56 15.48
CA CYS A 51 -16.44 -22.59 16.43
C CYS A 51 -16.42 -23.84 17.35
N HIS A 52 -15.90 -23.74 18.57
CA HIS A 52 -16.31 -24.61 19.68
C HIS A 52 -17.63 -24.10 20.28
N SER A 53 -18.70 -24.86 20.07
CA SER A 53 -19.99 -24.64 20.72
C SER A 53 -20.08 -25.48 22.00
N HIS A 54 -20.13 -24.85 23.18
CA HIS A 54 -20.52 -25.52 24.44
C HIS A 54 -22.02 -25.90 24.46
N GLY A 55 -22.51 -26.88 23.69
CA GLY A 55 -23.91 -27.41 23.53
C GLY A 55 -25.07 -26.84 24.41
N VAL A 56 -26.28 -26.68 23.85
CA VAL A 56 -27.46 -26.18 24.62
C VAL A 56 -27.73 -27.13 25.80
N TRP A 57 -27.81 -26.60 27.03
CA TRP A 57 -28.18 -27.40 28.20
C TRP A 57 -29.69 -27.68 28.17
N SER A 58 -30.12 -28.91 28.46
CA SER A 58 -31.54 -29.32 28.45
C SER A 58 -32.42 -28.53 29.43
N ASN A 59 -31.81 -27.84 30.39
CA ASN A 59 -32.42 -27.03 31.44
C ASN A 59 -32.06 -25.53 31.33
N SER A 60 -31.45 -25.07 30.23
CA SER A 60 -31.25 -23.64 29.99
C SER A 60 -31.39 -23.29 28.50
N SER A 61 -32.19 -22.27 28.18
CA SER A 61 -32.39 -21.72 26.83
C SER A 61 -31.14 -21.01 26.24
N ARG A 62 -29.93 -21.31 26.73
CA ARG A 62 -28.70 -20.57 26.48
C ARG A 62 -28.03 -21.06 25.18
N SER A 63 -28.20 -20.29 24.11
CA SER A 63 -27.78 -20.64 22.74
C SER A 63 -26.59 -19.83 22.21
N ILE A 64 -26.08 -18.83 22.93
CA ILE A 64 -25.13 -17.85 22.39
C ILE A 64 -23.68 -18.19 22.84
N LYS A 65 -22.89 -18.81 21.95
CA LYS A 65 -21.45 -19.13 22.18
C LYS A 65 -20.51 -18.53 21.14
N ASN A 66 -21.04 -17.69 20.26
CA ASN A 66 -20.27 -17.13 19.16
C ASN A 66 -19.50 -15.91 19.66
N LEU A 67 -18.31 -16.12 20.24
CA LEU A 67 -17.41 -15.02 20.56
C LEU A 67 -17.05 -14.30 19.26
N LYS A 68 -17.53 -13.08 19.10
CA LYS A 68 -17.17 -12.18 18.02
C LYS A 68 -16.20 -11.15 18.57
N ALA A 69 -15.39 -10.57 17.70
CA ALA A 69 -14.97 -9.21 17.95
C ALA A 69 -15.07 -8.35 16.72
N ALA A 70 -15.05 -7.05 16.99
CA ALA A 70 -14.94 -6.01 16.00
C ALA A 70 -14.03 -4.92 16.55
N THR A 71 -13.15 -4.40 15.72
CA THR A 71 -12.51 -3.11 15.98
C THR A 71 -13.51 -1.98 15.77
N ASP A 72 -13.29 -0.83 16.41
CA ASP A 72 -14.16 0.34 16.28
C ASP A 72 -14.02 1.08 14.94
N LEU A 73 -12.82 1.01 14.33
CA LEU A 73 -12.51 1.55 13.00
C LEU A 73 -11.90 0.48 12.09
N ALA A 74 -11.99 0.69 10.78
CA ALA A 74 -11.30 -0.11 9.77
C ALA A 74 -9.86 0.37 9.50
N GLN A 75 -9.55 1.64 9.82
CA GLN A 75 -8.25 2.27 9.61
C GLN A 75 -7.80 3.07 10.84
N TYR A 76 -6.49 3.04 11.11
CA TYR A 76 -5.88 3.74 12.26
C TYR A 76 -4.58 4.44 11.85
N LYS A 77 -4.24 5.50 12.57
CA LYS A 77 -2.90 6.10 12.52
C LYS A 77 -1.92 5.26 13.35
N PRO A 78 -0.61 5.27 13.04
CA PRO A 78 0.43 4.69 13.87
C PRO A 78 0.28 5.11 15.35
N GLY A 79 0.22 4.13 16.26
CA GLY A 79 0.08 4.37 17.70
C GLY A 79 -1.32 4.79 18.18
N GLN A 80 -2.29 5.02 17.30
CA GLN A 80 -3.68 5.30 17.69
C GLN A 80 -4.26 4.12 18.48
N THR A 81 -5.04 4.37 19.52
CA THR A 81 -5.69 3.30 20.28
C THR A 81 -6.70 2.55 19.40
N VAL A 82 -6.51 1.24 19.27
CA VAL A 82 -7.47 0.31 18.66
C VAL A 82 -8.35 -0.24 19.77
N ASN A 83 -9.67 -0.02 19.67
CA ASN A 83 -10.62 -0.61 20.60
C ASN A 83 -11.26 -1.86 19.99
N VAL A 84 -11.14 -2.98 20.68
CA VAL A 84 -11.68 -4.26 20.25
C VAL A 84 -12.84 -4.62 21.15
N THR A 85 -14.04 -4.67 20.56
CA THR A 85 -15.26 -5.07 21.26
C THR A 85 -15.48 -6.56 21.08
N LEU A 86 -15.18 -7.35 22.12
CA LEU A 86 -15.56 -8.76 22.18
C LEU A 86 -17.06 -8.86 22.53
N SER A 87 -17.83 -9.66 21.80
CA SER A 87 -19.27 -9.84 22.02
C SER A 87 -19.68 -11.30 21.79
N GLY A 88 -20.90 -11.69 22.18
CA GLY A 88 -21.48 -12.98 21.75
C GLY A 88 -21.07 -14.24 22.51
N GLY A 89 -20.66 -14.16 23.78
CA GLY A 89 -20.55 -15.34 24.65
C GLY A 89 -21.60 -15.37 25.76
N TYR A 90 -21.64 -16.48 26.49
CA TYR A 90 -22.54 -16.65 27.63
C TYR A 90 -21.90 -16.20 28.97
N ARG A 91 -20.57 -16.24 29.10
CA ARG A 91 -19.81 -15.86 30.31
C ARG A 91 -18.52 -15.14 29.89
N SER A 92 -18.16 -14.01 30.50
CA SER A 92 -16.99 -13.23 30.08
C SER A 92 -15.68 -13.60 30.80
N GLY A 93 -15.57 -14.85 31.28
CA GLY A 93 -14.37 -15.33 31.94
C GLY A 93 -13.36 -15.84 30.93
N TRP A 94 -12.13 -15.32 31.00
CA TRP A 94 -10.95 -15.86 30.32
C TRP A 94 -10.97 -15.67 28.79
N VAL A 95 -11.12 -14.40 28.38
CA VAL A 95 -11.00 -13.95 26.98
C VAL A 95 -9.78 -13.06 26.77
N ARG A 96 -9.16 -13.12 25.59
CA ARG A 96 -8.07 -12.23 25.20
C ARG A 96 -8.19 -11.79 23.75
N GLY A 97 -7.57 -10.66 23.43
CA GLY A 97 -7.33 -10.18 22.08
C GLY A 97 -5.87 -10.44 21.70
N LEU A 98 -5.66 -10.92 20.48
CA LEU A 98 -4.36 -11.17 19.87
C LEU A 98 -4.24 -10.33 18.61
N LEU A 99 -3.10 -9.67 18.44
CA LEU A 99 -2.81 -8.86 17.27
C LEU A 99 -1.75 -9.55 16.41
N TYR A 100 -2.05 -9.73 15.14
CA TYR A 100 -1.15 -10.31 14.14
C TYR A 100 -0.76 -9.29 13.09
N ASP A 101 0.50 -9.36 12.65
CA ASP A 101 0.94 -8.70 11.41
C ASP A 101 0.47 -9.44 10.16
N ASN A 102 0.77 -8.88 8.99
CA ASN A 102 0.44 -9.44 7.68
C ASN A 102 1.11 -10.79 7.37
N THR A 103 2.12 -11.20 8.15
CA THR A 103 2.77 -12.51 8.04
C THR A 103 2.13 -13.57 8.93
N GLY A 104 1.14 -13.19 9.74
CA GLY A 104 0.50 -14.06 10.73
C GLY A 104 1.31 -14.23 12.01
N LYS A 105 2.30 -13.36 12.28
CA LYS A 105 3.06 -13.36 13.54
C LYS A 105 2.33 -12.56 14.61
N GLU A 106 2.18 -13.13 15.80
CA GLU A 106 1.62 -12.42 16.97
C GLU A 106 2.60 -11.30 17.39
N ILE A 107 2.12 -10.06 17.43
CA ILE A 107 2.91 -8.88 17.81
C ILE A 107 2.41 -8.20 19.08
N ALA A 108 1.17 -8.47 19.50
CA ALA A 108 0.65 -7.99 20.78
C ALA A 108 -0.48 -8.88 21.32
N ARG A 109 -0.71 -8.79 22.62
CA ARG A 109 -1.76 -9.51 23.35
C ARG A 109 -2.37 -8.63 24.43
N VAL A 110 -3.69 -8.63 24.54
CA VAL A 110 -4.44 -7.97 25.62
C VAL A 110 -5.34 -8.99 26.31
N THR A 111 -5.15 -9.18 27.60
CA THR A 111 -5.93 -10.13 28.39
C THR A 111 -7.12 -9.41 29.04
N GLY A 112 -8.31 -9.98 28.90
CA GLY A 112 -9.52 -9.49 29.57
C GLY A 112 -9.52 -9.73 31.09
N PRO A 113 -10.62 -9.40 31.76
CA PRO A 113 -10.75 -9.55 33.21
C PRO A 113 -10.40 -10.96 33.69
N THR A 114 -9.72 -11.05 34.84
CA THR A 114 -9.46 -12.31 35.54
C THR A 114 -10.62 -12.65 36.49
N GLY A 115 -11.11 -13.89 36.45
CA GLY A 115 -12.23 -14.35 37.27
C GLY A 115 -13.14 -15.34 36.53
N MET A 116 -13.54 -16.43 37.19
CA MET A 116 -14.62 -17.29 36.68
C MET A 116 -15.98 -16.57 36.83
N GLY A 117 -16.95 -16.96 36.01
CA GLY A 117 -18.28 -16.34 35.96
C GLY A 117 -19.09 -16.41 37.28
N ASP A 118 -20.22 -15.69 37.24
CA ASP A 118 -21.34 -15.67 38.20
C ASP A 118 -21.33 -16.83 39.22
N ASP A 119 -21.21 -16.49 40.51
CA ASP A 119 -21.32 -17.41 41.65
C ASP A 119 -22.75 -17.94 41.86
N GLY A 120 -23.66 -17.62 40.94
CA GLY A 120 -25.07 -17.98 41.00
C GLY A 120 -25.88 -17.05 41.91
N THR A 121 -25.29 -15.95 42.40
CA THR A 121 -25.95 -15.01 43.31
C THR A 121 -26.49 -13.77 42.62
N GLY A 122 -26.32 -13.63 41.30
CA GLY A 122 -26.81 -12.46 40.55
C GLY A 122 -26.07 -11.16 40.86
N SER A 123 -24.93 -11.23 41.56
CA SER A 123 -24.02 -10.11 41.73
C SER A 123 -22.98 -10.11 40.61
N LEU A 124 -23.19 -9.18 39.66
CA LEU A 124 -22.41 -8.88 38.44
C LEU A 124 -20.88 -9.00 38.63
N LYS A 125 -20.05 -9.11 37.57
CA LYS A 125 -19.43 -7.86 37.05
C LYS A 125 -18.71 -7.84 35.68
N GLN A 126 -18.98 -8.75 34.77
CA GLN A 126 -19.06 -8.34 33.36
C GLN A 126 -19.87 -9.35 32.57
N GLN A 127 -20.82 -8.84 31.79
CA GLN A 127 -21.44 -9.57 30.71
C GLN A 127 -20.92 -8.93 29.43
N PHE A 128 -20.85 -9.70 28.34
CA PHE A 128 -20.46 -9.13 27.06
C PHE A 128 -21.30 -7.88 26.73
N PRO A 129 -20.71 -6.85 26.11
CA PRO A 129 -19.38 -6.87 25.50
C PRO A 129 -18.20 -6.67 26.47
N ILE A 130 -17.04 -7.24 26.13
CA ILE A 130 -15.74 -6.91 26.76
C ILE A 130 -14.99 -5.98 25.82
N LEU A 131 -14.57 -4.83 26.33
CA LEU A 131 -13.74 -3.88 25.59
C LEU A 131 -12.27 -4.11 25.94
N LEU A 132 -11.45 -4.37 24.92
CA LEU A 132 -10.00 -4.43 25.02
C LEU A 132 -9.39 -3.30 24.21
N SER A 133 -8.23 -2.80 24.61
CA SER A 133 -7.56 -1.71 23.90
C SER A 133 -6.05 -1.94 23.81
N ALA A 134 -5.45 -1.64 22.66
CA ALA A 134 -4.00 -1.59 22.47
C ALA A 134 -3.63 -0.54 21.42
N PRO A 135 -2.40 0.00 21.43
CA PRO A 135 -1.95 0.90 20.38
C PRO A 135 -1.86 0.16 19.03
N ALA A 136 -2.24 0.85 17.95
CA ALA A 136 -2.00 0.41 16.59
C ALA A 136 -0.47 0.33 16.34
N PRO A 137 0.00 -0.66 15.57
CA PRO A 137 1.40 -0.77 15.19
C PRO A 137 1.96 0.53 14.58
N SER A 138 3.26 0.78 14.79
CA SER A 138 3.91 1.98 14.25
C SER A 138 4.18 1.89 12.74
N ALA A 139 4.29 0.67 12.22
CA ALA A 139 4.48 0.43 10.81
C ALA A 139 3.13 0.45 10.07
N PRO A 140 3.04 1.11 8.91
CA PRO A 140 1.88 1.00 8.03
C PRO A 140 1.68 -0.43 7.52
N GLY A 141 0.43 -0.81 7.27
CA GLY A 141 0.09 -2.08 6.67
C GLY A 141 -1.17 -2.70 7.27
N PHE A 142 -1.46 -3.93 6.85
CA PHE A 142 -2.63 -4.65 7.32
C PHE A 142 -2.31 -5.52 8.54
N TYR A 143 -3.25 -5.51 9.49
CA TYR A 143 -3.16 -6.23 10.74
C TYR A 143 -4.47 -6.94 11.03
N THR A 144 -4.39 -8.07 11.74
CA THR A 144 -5.57 -8.87 12.08
C THR A 144 -5.70 -8.94 13.59
N TRP A 145 -6.84 -8.47 14.11
CA TRP A 145 -7.23 -8.79 15.47
C TRP A 145 -7.92 -10.16 15.50
N THR A 146 -7.64 -10.91 16.55
CA THR A 146 -8.27 -12.20 16.81
C THR A 146 -8.70 -12.24 18.27
N ALA A 147 -9.94 -12.63 18.51
CA ALA A 147 -10.44 -12.90 19.84
C ALA A 147 -10.12 -14.35 20.18
N ALA A 148 -9.83 -14.64 21.44
CA ALA A 148 -9.63 -16.01 21.86
C ALA A 148 -10.15 -16.27 23.26
N TRP A 149 -10.64 -17.48 23.47
CA TRP A 149 -10.78 -18.06 24.81
C TRP A 149 -9.42 -18.59 25.26
N PHE A 150 -9.06 -18.42 26.53
CA PHE A 150 -7.78 -18.92 27.07
C PHE A 150 -7.97 -19.53 28.47
N GLY A 151 -7.10 -20.46 28.89
CA GLY A 151 -6.94 -20.78 30.31
C GLY A 151 -6.54 -22.21 30.68
N SER A 152 -5.28 -22.39 31.04
CA SER A 152 -4.81 -23.47 31.93
C SER A 152 -3.53 -22.98 32.62
N PRO A 153 -3.11 -23.53 33.78
CA PRO A 153 -1.86 -23.19 34.49
C PRO A 153 -0.56 -23.27 33.65
N TYR A 154 -0.63 -23.56 32.35
CA TYR A 154 0.49 -23.59 31.41
C TYR A 154 1.29 -22.29 31.26
N ASP A 155 0.84 -21.17 31.83
CA ASP A 155 1.63 -19.92 31.90
C ASP A 155 2.51 -19.82 33.17
N ARG A 156 2.42 -20.79 34.09
CA ARG A 156 3.23 -20.81 35.33
C ARG A 156 3.66 -22.23 35.72
N THR A 157 4.70 -22.72 35.05
CA THR A 157 5.67 -23.72 35.56
C THR A 157 5.18 -25.08 36.10
N ASN A 158 3.94 -25.53 35.87
CA ASN A 158 3.49 -26.84 36.34
C ASN A 158 2.77 -27.66 35.25
N ARG A 159 3.36 -28.81 34.86
CA ARG A 159 2.95 -29.63 33.70
C ARG A 159 1.88 -30.69 33.99
N ASN A 160 1.32 -30.76 35.19
CA ASN A 160 0.48 -31.89 35.61
C ASN A 160 -1.00 -31.57 35.93
N VAL A 161 -1.57 -30.46 35.42
CA VAL A 161 -2.99 -30.14 35.63
C VAL A 161 -3.63 -29.52 34.37
N PHE A 162 -4.55 -30.27 33.75
CA PHE A 162 -5.55 -29.95 32.71
C PHE A 162 -5.31 -28.74 31.76
N PRO A 163 -4.91 -28.94 30.49
CA PRO A 163 -4.93 -27.89 29.46
C PRO A 163 -6.34 -27.52 28.96
N HIS A 164 -6.80 -26.29 29.16
CA HIS A 164 -7.57 -25.62 28.10
C HIS A 164 -6.56 -24.90 27.22
N VAL A 165 -6.65 -25.21 25.93
CA VAL A 165 -5.84 -24.58 24.88
C VAL A 165 -6.51 -23.28 24.41
N GLU A 166 -5.70 -22.38 23.84
CA GLU A 166 -6.21 -21.17 23.21
C GLU A 166 -7.06 -21.53 21.98
N GLU A 167 -8.28 -21.02 21.92
CA GLU A 167 -9.13 -21.14 20.74
C GLU A 167 -9.44 -19.76 20.15
N ARG A 168 -9.09 -19.60 18.87
CA ARG A 168 -9.14 -18.32 18.15
C ARG A 168 -10.43 -18.20 17.35
N VAL A 169 -11.12 -17.09 17.53
CA VAL A 169 -12.20 -16.64 16.65
C VAL A 169 -11.72 -15.39 15.93
N ALA A 170 -11.56 -15.50 14.62
CA ALA A 170 -11.14 -14.39 13.77
C ALA A 170 -12.17 -13.26 13.84
N THR A 171 -11.70 -12.01 13.90
CA THR A 171 -12.56 -10.86 14.20
C THR A 171 -12.68 -9.98 12.96
N ASN A 172 -11.61 -9.28 12.60
CA ASN A 172 -11.52 -8.49 11.39
C ASN A 172 -10.06 -8.03 11.15
N GLN A 173 -9.76 -7.76 9.88
CA GLN A 173 -8.55 -7.07 9.45
C GLN A 173 -8.78 -5.55 9.58
N PHE A 174 -7.73 -4.81 9.93
CA PHE A 174 -7.70 -3.35 9.89
C PHE A 174 -6.38 -2.90 9.26
N GLU A 175 -6.35 -1.65 8.84
CA GLU A 175 -5.17 -1.06 8.21
C GLU A 175 -4.58 0.03 9.11
N VAL A 176 -3.27 -0.01 9.32
CA VAL A 176 -2.53 1.16 9.78
C VAL A 176 -2.10 1.92 8.53
N VAL A 177 -2.70 3.08 8.32
CA VAL A 177 -2.37 3.93 7.18
C VAL A 177 -1.33 4.94 7.62
N THR A 178 -0.37 5.25 6.73
CA THR A 178 0.49 6.43 6.92
C THR A 178 -0.42 7.64 7.14
N PRO A 179 -0.16 8.47 8.17
CA PRO A 179 -0.82 9.76 8.26
C PRO A 179 -0.61 10.48 6.91
N PRO A 180 -1.62 11.23 6.42
CA PRO A 180 -1.39 12.15 5.32
C PRO A 180 -0.17 13.02 5.66
N PRO A 181 0.63 13.45 4.65
CA PRO A 181 1.66 14.45 4.85
C PRO A 181 1.08 15.63 5.64
N VAL A 182 1.90 16.23 6.51
CA VAL A 182 1.47 17.45 7.20
C VAL A 182 1.43 18.55 6.14
N CYS A 183 0.22 18.98 5.77
CA CYS A 183 -0.01 20.03 4.79
C CYS A 183 0.28 21.40 5.42
N ALA A 184 1.56 21.67 5.65
CA ALA A 184 2.02 22.98 6.04
C ALA A 184 2.28 23.81 4.78
N ASP A 185 1.97 25.09 4.88
CA ASP A 185 2.48 26.12 3.98
C ASP A 185 3.82 26.57 4.58
N SER A 186 4.92 26.07 4.01
CA SER A 186 6.25 26.12 4.64
C SER A 186 6.95 27.46 4.40
N ASP A 187 6.73 28.09 3.24
CA ASP A 187 7.28 29.39 2.88
C ASP A 187 6.27 30.55 2.93
N GLN A 188 5.02 30.25 3.27
CA GLN A 188 3.95 31.20 3.62
C GLN A 188 3.40 31.98 2.43
N ASP A 189 3.32 31.34 1.28
CA ASP A 189 2.78 31.94 0.05
C ASP A 189 1.27 31.67 -0.15
N GLY A 190 0.68 30.84 0.72
CA GLY A 190 -0.73 30.48 0.70
C GLY A 190 -1.05 29.16 0.00
N TYR A 191 -0.03 28.48 -0.56
CA TYR A 191 -0.13 27.16 -1.15
C TYR A 191 0.45 26.11 -0.20
N GLN A 192 -0.01 24.86 -0.34
CA GLN A 192 0.42 23.74 0.49
C GLN A 192 1.13 22.73 -0.41
N ASP A 193 2.09 21.99 0.15
CA ASP A 193 2.87 20.92 -0.50
C ASP A 193 2.07 20.14 -1.56
N ILE A 194 2.71 19.90 -2.71
CA ILE A 194 2.17 19.18 -3.87
C ILE A 194 1.53 17.82 -3.53
N ALA A 195 2.00 17.13 -2.49
CA ALA A 195 1.41 15.85 -2.04
C ALA A 195 0.03 16.01 -1.38
N CYS A 196 -0.32 17.21 -0.95
CA CYS A 196 -1.62 17.53 -0.34
C CYS A 196 -2.69 17.97 -1.36
N ASN A 197 -2.28 18.58 -2.47
CA ASN A 197 -3.20 19.00 -3.54
C ASN A 197 -2.69 18.57 -4.92
N ALA A 198 -2.64 17.28 -5.20
CA ALA A 198 -2.18 16.78 -6.50
C ALA A 198 -3.13 17.09 -7.69
N ASP A 199 -4.26 17.78 -7.46
CA ASP A 199 -5.19 18.14 -8.53
C ASP A 199 -4.69 19.38 -9.29
N VAL A 200 -3.84 19.12 -10.29
CA VAL A 200 -3.31 20.12 -11.24
C VAL A 200 -4.40 20.96 -11.90
N THR A 201 -5.63 20.45 -12.04
CA THR A 201 -6.75 21.22 -12.65
C THR A 201 -7.31 22.31 -11.73
N LYS A 202 -6.92 22.31 -10.45
CA LYS A 202 -7.20 23.37 -9.48
C LYS A 202 -5.95 24.14 -9.06
N GLY A 203 -4.92 24.13 -9.90
CA GLY A 203 -3.61 24.71 -9.63
C GLY A 203 -2.62 23.76 -8.96
N GLY A 204 -2.99 22.51 -8.66
CA GLY A 204 -2.05 21.63 -7.94
C GLY A 204 -1.68 22.15 -6.54
N GLY A 205 -0.62 21.60 -5.97
CA GLY A 205 -0.02 22.07 -4.72
C GLY A 205 1.39 22.57 -4.97
N ASP A 206 1.94 23.27 -4.01
CA ASP A 206 3.22 23.98 -4.12
C ASP A 206 4.35 23.03 -4.55
N CYS A 207 4.96 23.31 -5.71
CA CYS A 207 6.07 22.55 -6.26
C CYS A 207 7.41 22.91 -5.62
N ASN A 208 7.49 24.01 -4.84
CA ASN A 208 8.64 24.38 -4.05
C ASN A 208 8.27 25.08 -2.73
N ASP A 209 7.92 24.26 -1.74
CA ASP A 209 7.64 24.56 -0.32
C ASP A 209 8.73 25.36 0.47
N LYS A 210 9.75 25.86 -0.20
CA LYS A 210 10.85 26.65 0.38
C LYS A 210 11.04 27.98 -0.33
N ASN A 211 10.32 28.24 -1.42
CA ASN A 211 10.45 29.45 -2.20
C ASN A 211 9.07 30.01 -2.57
N PRO A 212 8.63 31.10 -1.90
CA PRO A 212 7.29 31.65 -2.09
C PRO A 212 7.10 32.37 -3.43
N ALA A 213 8.11 32.32 -4.31
CA ALA A 213 8.08 32.81 -5.68
C ALA A 213 7.84 31.69 -6.71
N ILE A 214 7.74 30.43 -6.28
CA ILE A 214 7.49 29.28 -7.14
C ILE A 214 6.24 28.60 -6.61
N SER A 215 5.09 28.91 -7.21
CA SER A 215 3.80 28.37 -6.77
C SER A 215 2.70 28.59 -7.80
N PRO A 216 1.57 27.87 -7.69
CA PRO A 216 0.49 27.94 -8.68
C PRO A 216 -0.21 29.30 -8.85
N GLY A 217 0.06 30.25 -7.97
CA GLY A 217 -0.44 31.62 -8.06
C GLY A 217 0.50 32.57 -8.79
N VAL A 218 1.73 32.14 -9.05
CA VAL A 218 2.74 32.86 -9.83
C VAL A 218 2.44 32.61 -11.31
N GLY A 219 2.93 33.48 -12.18
CA GLY A 219 2.89 33.23 -13.63
C GLY A 219 4.27 32.80 -14.09
N GLU A 220 4.31 31.86 -15.03
CA GLU A 220 5.56 31.34 -15.58
C GLU A 220 6.49 32.46 -16.12
N ILE A 221 7.76 32.42 -15.72
CA ILE A 221 8.80 33.30 -16.24
C ILE A 221 9.69 32.48 -17.19
N ALA A 222 9.34 32.54 -18.48
CA ALA A 222 10.07 31.85 -19.54
C ALA A 222 11.60 32.06 -19.49
N TYR A 223 12.32 31.01 -19.85
CA TYR A 223 13.77 30.92 -20.00
C TYR A 223 14.58 31.15 -18.72
N ASN A 224 14.01 30.84 -17.56
CA ASN A 224 14.74 30.90 -16.28
C ASN A 224 15.14 29.50 -15.77
N GLY A 225 14.67 28.42 -16.39
CA GLY A 225 14.97 27.03 -16.04
C GLY A 225 14.17 26.48 -14.87
N ILE A 226 13.09 27.14 -14.48
CA ILE A 226 12.26 26.85 -13.30
C ILE A 226 10.80 26.89 -13.73
N ASP A 227 10.05 25.83 -13.41
CA ASP A 227 8.59 25.84 -13.45
C ASP A 227 8.08 26.70 -12.28
N ASP A 228 7.84 27.99 -12.52
CA ASP A 228 7.50 28.99 -11.51
C ASP A 228 6.03 28.89 -11.09
N ASP A 229 5.15 28.50 -12.00
CA ASP A 229 3.71 28.40 -11.75
C ASP A 229 3.23 26.97 -11.49
N CYS A 230 4.15 26.03 -11.32
CA CYS A 230 3.90 24.62 -11.05
C CYS A 230 2.95 23.98 -12.09
N ASN A 231 2.96 24.48 -13.33
CA ASN A 231 2.09 24.04 -14.41
C ASN A 231 2.93 23.68 -15.64
N THR A 232 3.09 22.39 -15.87
CA THR A 232 3.81 21.86 -17.03
C THR A 232 3.19 22.19 -18.40
N SER A 233 2.02 22.84 -18.43
CA SER A 233 1.39 23.31 -19.66
C SER A 233 1.75 24.75 -20.00
N THR A 234 2.49 25.43 -19.14
CA THR A 234 3.14 26.73 -19.35
C THR A 234 4.64 26.45 -19.42
N PRO A 235 5.18 26.13 -20.60
CA PRO A 235 6.57 25.70 -20.74
C PRO A 235 7.55 26.84 -20.46
N ASP A 236 8.67 26.53 -19.80
CA ASP A 236 9.82 27.43 -19.62
C ASP A 236 10.60 27.64 -20.94
N ASP A 237 10.54 26.63 -21.83
CA ASP A 237 11.17 26.55 -23.16
C ASP A 237 10.13 25.93 -24.11
N ASP A 238 10.08 26.32 -25.39
CA ASP A 238 9.00 25.97 -26.36
C ASP A 238 7.68 26.72 -26.07
N LEU A 239 7.66 28.04 -26.26
CA LEU A 239 6.50 28.89 -25.89
C LEU A 239 5.33 28.79 -26.85
N ASP A 240 5.56 28.37 -28.09
CA ASP A 240 4.50 28.15 -29.08
C ASP A 240 4.02 26.69 -29.17
N GLY A 241 4.75 25.76 -28.55
CA GLY A 241 4.35 24.37 -28.35
C GLY A 241 4.51 23.50 -29.59
N ASP A 242 5.43 23.84 -30.48
CA ASP A 242 5.71 23.09 -31.71
C ASP A 242 6.71 21.92 -31.51
N GLY A 243 7.33 21.86 -30.32
CA GLY A 243 8.29 20.85 -29.91
C GLY A 243 9.75 21.23 -30.08
N PHE A 244 10.05 22.47 -30.47
CA PHE A 244 11.40 23.03 -30.59
C PHE A 244 11.58 24.19 -29.62
N GLY A 245 12.46 24.04 -28.63
CA GLY A 245 12.83 25.16 -27.75
C GLY A 245 13.77 26.16 -28.42
N ILE A 246 13.93 27.35 -27.85
CA ILE A 246 14.72 28.50 -28.35
C ILE A 246 16.18 28.15 -28.75
N ALA A 247 16.72 27.04 -28.24
CA ALA A 247 18.07 26.59 -28.60
C ALA A 247 18.17 26.04 -30.03
N SER A 248 17.05 25.58 -30.60
CA SER A 248 16.97 25.06 -31.97
C SER A 248 15.99 25.86 -32.83
N ASP A 249 15.02 26.53 -32.20
CA ASP A 249 14.06 27.39 -32.85
C ASP A 249 14.60 28.83 -33.01
N CYS A 250 14.45 29.38 -34.22
CA CYS A 250 14.83 30.74 -34.55
C CYS A 250 13.74 31.78 -34.20
N ASP A 251 12.48 31.39 -34.00
CA ASP A 251 11.40 32.21 -33.43
C ASP A 251 10.44 31.35 -32.58
N ASP A 252 10.83 31.14 -31.31
CA ASP A 252 10.08 30.41 -30.27
C ASP A 252 8.77 31.12 -29.82
N THR A 253 8.16 31.91 -30.69
CA THR A 253 6.83 32.50 -30.50
C THR A 253 5.89 32.23 -31.68
N ASP A 254 6.38 31.54 -32.71
CA ASP A 254 5.67 31.21 -33.93
C ASP A 254 5.92 29.75 -34.36
N ALA A 255 4.98 28.87 -34.01
CA ALA A 255 5.02 27.44 -34.33
C ALA A 255 5.11 27.08 -35.84
N SER A 256 5.11 28.07 -36.73
CA SER A 256 5.37 27.89 -38.17
C SER A 256 6.82 28.17 -38.59
N VAL A 257 7.66 28.60 -37.64
CA VAL A 257 9.08 28.88 -37.80
C VAL A 257 9.83 27.93 -36.88
N ASN A 258 10.43 26.86 -37.41
CA ASN A 258 11.17 25.88 -36.64
C ASN A 258 11.98 24.94 -37.56
N PRO A 259 12.97 24.18 -37.04
CA PRO A 259 13.80 23.26 -37.82
C PRO A 259 13.11 22.19 -38.68
N ALA A 260 11.80 21.99 -38.52
CA ALA A 260 11.01 21.05 -39.31
C ALA A 260 9.93 21.71 -40.17
N ALA A 261 9.82 23.05 -40.13
CA ALA A 261 8.95 23.80 -41.01
C ALA A 261 9.45 23.71 -42.46
N ALA A 262 8.60 24.14 -43.39
CA ALA A 262 8.98 24.24 -44.79
C ALA A 262 9.19 25.72 -45.12
N GLU A 263 10.25 26.00 -45.87
CA GLU A 263 10.58 27.37 -46.25
C GLU A 263 9.50 28.04 -47.11
N VAL A 264 9.12 29.27 -46.75
CA VAL A 264 8.21 30.14 -47.50
C VAL A 264 9.03 31.16 -48.27
N CYS A 265 9.29 30.85 -49.53
CA CYS A 265 10.26 31.53 -50.39
C CYS A 265 10.05 33.03 -50.75
N SER A 266 9.18 33.76 -50.05
CA SER A 266 8.89 35.17 -50.37
C SER A 266 8.35 35.99 -49.21
N ASP A 267 8.44 35.51 -47.96
CA ASP A 267 7.93 36.22 -46.78
C ASP A 267 9.01 36.94 -45.96
N GLY A 268 10.29 36.68 -46.24
CA GLY A 268 11.43 37.32 -45.58
C GLY A 268 11.82 36.70 -44.25
N ILE A 269 11.33 35.50 -43.93
CA ILE A 269 11.60 34.74 -42.72
C ILE A 269 12.42 33.50 -43.09
N ASP A 270 13.31 33.07 -42.20
CA ASP A 270 13.96 31.75 -42.24
C ASP A 270 13.00 30.79 -41.54
N ASN A 271 12.07 30.16 -42.28
CA ASN A 271 11.01 29.39 -41.63
C ASN A 271 11.55 28.07 -41.07
N ASP A 272 12.56 27.48 -41.70
CA ASP A 272 13.12 26.18 -41.28
C ASP A 272 14.39 26.27 -40.44
N CYS A 273 14.79 27.49 -40.05
CA CYS A 273 15.90 27.79 -39.17
C CYS A 273 17.26 27.19 -39.62
N ASP A 274 17.45 26.98 -40.93
CA ASP A 274 18.69 26.43 -41.48
C ASP A 274 19.77 27.52 -41.74
N GLY A 275 19.38 28.79 -41.57
CA GLY A 275 20.22 29.97 -41.72
C GLY A 275 20.14 30.64 -43.09
N PHE A 276 19.26 30.18 -43.98
CA PHE A 276 18.94 30.83 -45.25
C PHE A 276 17.54 31.46 -45.22
N VAL A 277 17.26 32.35 -46.17
CA VAL A 277 16.00 33.10 -46.22
C VAL A 277 15.55 33.23 -47.67
N ASP A 278 14.30 32.89 -47.94
CA ASP A 278 13.64 33.06 -49.23
C ASP A 278 14.49 32.54 -50.42
N SER A 279 14.80 33.42 -51.38
CA SER A 279 15.58 33.10 -52.57
C SER A 279 17.05 32.73 -52.31
N ALA A 280 17.55 32.97 -51.10
CA ALA A 280 18.88 32.50 -50.69
C ALA A 280 18.83 31.05 -50.19
N ASP A 281 17.65 30.53 -49.91
CA ASP A 281 17.40 29.19 -49.41
C ASP A 281 17.49 28.13 -50.52
N PRO A 282 18.27 27.05 -50.33
CA PRO A 282 18.30 25.90 -51.22
C PRO A 282 16.95 25.22 -51.44
N ASP A 283 16.05 25.21 -50.45
CA ASP A 283 14.73 24.59 -50.51
C ASP A 283 13.73 25.39 -51.37
N CYS A 284 14.07 26.66 -51.62
CA CYS A 284 13.39 27.52 -52.59
C CYS A 284 13.89 27.37 -54.02
N ALA A 285 14.95 26.58 -54.25
CA ALA A 285 15.43 26.32 -55.59
C ALA A 285 14.43 25.45 -56.37
N PRO A 286 14.10 25.82 -57.63
CA PRO A 286 13.32 24.93 -58.47
C PRO A 286 14.05 23.59 -58.64
N PRO A 287 13.32 22.46 -58.67
CA PRO A 287 13.95 21.15 -58.83
C PRO A 287 14.82 21.14 -60.09
N PRO A 288 16.02 20.52 -60.03
CA PRO A 288 16.88 20.44 -61.18
C PRO A 288 16.16 19.77 -62.35
N PRO A 289 16.47 20.13 -63.61
CA PRO A 289 15.88 19.50 -64.78
C PRO A 289 16.02 17.98 -64.71
N PRO A 290 15.01 17.20 -65.17
CA PRO A 290 15.11 15.74 -65.18
C PRO A 290 16.38 15.28 -65.92
N ASP A 291 17.05 14.28 -65.36
CA ASP A 291 18.14 13.55 -66.03
C ASP A 291 17.51 12.69 -67.15
N ALA A 292 17.73 13.10 -68.40
CA ALA A 292 17.06 12.53 -69.56
C ALA A 292 17.68 11.21 -70.04
N ASP A 293 18.96 10.98 -69.74
CA ASP A 293 19.71 9.81 -70.21
C ASP A 293 20.23 8.91 -69.06
N HIS A 294 19.92 9.29 -67.81
CA HIS A 294 20.24 8.59 -66.57
C HIS A 294 21.76 8.42 -66.34
N ASP A 295 22.56 9.39 -66.76
CA ASP A 295 24.01 9.38 -66.57
C ASP A 295 24.47 9.95 -65.21
N GLY A 296 23.53 10.51 -64.44
CA GLY A 296 23.76 11.11 -63.13
C GLY A 296 23.92 12.64 -63.15
N TYR A 297 23.73 13.31 -64.29
CA TYR A 297 23.74 14.77 -64.41
C TYR A 297 22.40 15.31 -64.95
N PRO A 298 21.95 16.50 -64.51
CA PRO A 298 20.72 17.09 -65.03
C PRO A 298 20.89 17.56 -66.48
N ALA A 299 19.81 17.55 -67.26
CA ALA A 299 19.84 17.80 -68.72
C ALA A 299 20.42 19.16 -69.17
N ASN A 300 20.62 20.13 -68.27
CA ASN A 300 21.28 21.41 -68.57
C ASN A 300 22.81 21.38 -68.42
N VAL A 301 23.37 20.26 -67.96
CA VAL A 301 24.83 20.01 -67.83
C VAL A 301 25.34 19.11 -68.96
N ASP A 302 24.45 18.59 -69.81
CA ASP A 302 24.79 17.83 -71.00
C ASP A 302 25.36 18.75 -72.11
N CYS A 303 26.37 18.26 -72.84
CA CYS A 303 27.21 19.02 -73.78
C CYS A 303 26.67 19.04 -75.22
#